data_AF-A0A2S3QL34-F1
#
_entry.id   AF-A0A2S3QL34-F1
#
_cell.length_a   1.000
_cell.length_b   1.000
_cell.length_c   1.000
_cell.angle_alpha   90.00
_cell.angle_beta   90.00
_cell.angle_gamma   90.00
#
_symmetry.space_group_name_H-M   'P 1'
#
loop_
_entity.id
_entity.type
_entity.pdbx_description
1 polymer ?
#
loop_
_entity_poly.entity_id
_entity_poly.type
_entity_poly.pdbx_seq_one_letter_code
_entity_poly.pdbx_strand_id
1 'polypeptide(L)'
;MEDNIAQDVQLITCPKCESENIIEERCQDCDFDLTFNPLGEPLGEKSFYTFREKYWLTLSPLEMENPAIFQGDVKFKKFMIKVRRRYNNLLDYFYSEHSKTDKLRALYLQELVDIVIEMMNSGVSEQEIWQPYTQKGIEEVSLYERIKEAISETRELNNKSQIESFLDYKMMGFFKVSYLLYGMLGVIFIMGTTLALTSYFRAI
;
A
#
# COMPACT_ATOMS: atom_id res chain seq x y z
N MET A 1 9.73 -4.63 -63.37
CA MET A 1 10.56 -5.10 -62.26
C MET A 1 9.85 -4.61 -61.02
N GLU A 2 8.87 -5.40 -60.60
CA GLU A 2 7.94 -5.07 -59.52
C GLU A 2 8.51 -5.68 -58.24
N ASP A 3 9.08 -4.84 -57.38
CA ASP A 3 9.51 -5.25 -56.05
C ASP A 3 8.28 -5.28 -55.15
N ASN A 4 7.74 -6.49 -54.95
CA ASN A 4 6.72 -6.78 -53.94
C ASN A 4 7.38 -6.79 -52.55
N ILE A 5 7.19 -5.70 -51.81
CA ILE A 5 7.46 -5.65 -50.37
C ILE A 5 6.39 -6.48 -49.68
N ALA A 6 6.70 -7.73 -49.38
CA ALA A 6 5.91 -8.53 -48.45
C ALA A 6 6.05 -7.88 -47.06
N GLN A 7 5.07 -7.08 -46.68
CA GLN A 7 4.85 -6.71 -45.29
C GLN A 7 4.42 -7.97 -44.55
N ASP A 8 5.25 -8.40 -43.61
CA ASP A 8 4.95 -9.45 -42.65
C ASP A 8 3.84 -8.94 -41.71
N VAL A 9 2.59 -9.12 -42.13
CA VAL A 9 1.41 -8.78 -41.33
C VAL A 9 1.30 -9.86 -40.25
N GLN A 10 1.76 -9.55 -39.05
CA GLN A 10 1.51 -10.41 -37.89
C GLN A 10 -0.01 -10.50 -37.69
N LEU A 11 -0.58 -11.66 -38.03
CA LEU A 11 -1.98 -11.99 -37.79
C LEU A 11 -2.20 -12.09 -36.28
N ILE A 12 -2.79 -11.05 -35.70
CA ILE A 12 -3.20 -11.05 -34.30
C ILE A 12 -4.38 -12.02 -34.18
N THR A 13 -4.28 -12.98 -33.27
CA THR A 13 -5.35 -13.94 -32.97
C THR A 13 -6.02 -13.58 -31.65
N CYS A 14 -7.34 -13.75 -31.57
CA CYS A 14 -8.07 -13.47 -30.34
C CYS A 14 -7.70 -14.49 -29.25
N PRO A 15 -7.27 -14.07 -28.05
CA PRO A 15 -6.87 -14.99 -26.98
C PRO A 15 -8.05 -15.78 -26.37
N LYS A 16 -9.29 -15.40 -26.68
CA LYS A 16 -10.50 -16.00 -26.10
C LYS A 16 -11.15 -17.06 -27.01
N CYS A 17 -11.09 -16.87 -28.33
CA CYS A 17 -11.73 -17.77 -29.30
C CYS A 17 -10.82 -18.18 -30.45
N GLU A 18 -9.54 -17.78 -30.42
CA GLU A 18 -8.52 -18.08 -31.45
C GLU A 18 -8.87 -17.59 -32.86
N SER A 19 -9.90 -16.75 -32.99
CA SER A 19 -10.32 -16.17 -34.27
C SER A 19 -9.33 -15.11 -34.75
N GLU A 20 -9.06 -15.14 -36.06
CA GLU A 20 -8.27 -14.15 -36.80
C GLU A 20 -9.12 -12.94 -37.23
N ASN A 21 -10.44 -12.98 -37.01
CA ASN A 21 -11.37 -11.94 -37.45
C ASN A 21 -11.41 -10.78 -36.44
N ILE A 22 -10.35 -9.96 -36.46
CA ILE A 22 -10.18 -8.78 -35.62
C ILE A 22 -10.37 -7.53 -36.48
N ILE A 23 -11.34 -6.69 -36.11
CA ILE A 23 -11.59 -5.39 -36.74
C ILE A 23 -11.56 -4.35 -35.63
N GLU A 24 -10.78 -3.27 -35.80
CA GLU A 24 -10.63 -2.20 -34.79
C GLU A 24 -10.26 -2.72 -33.40
N GLU A 25 -9.31 -3.66 -33.33
CA GLU A 25 -8.83 -4.24 -32.06
C GLU A 25 -9.94 -4.93 -31.25
N ARG A 26 -11.04 -5.33 -31.91
CA ARG A 26 -12.13 -6.12 -31.32
C ARG A 26 -12.38 -7.37 -32.14
N CYS A 27 -12.47 -8.52 -31.46
CA CYS A 27 -12.77 -9.78 -32.10
C CYS A 27 -14.25 -9.83 -32.50
N GLN A 28 -14.54 -10.06 -33.78
CA GLN A 28 -15.91 -10.10 -34.30
C GLN A 28 -16.69 -11.34 -33.83
N ASP A 29 -16.00 -12.44 -33.54
CA ASP A 29 -16.67 -13.71 -33.21
C ASP A 29 -17.05 -13.82 -31.72
N CYS A 30 -16.30 -13.17 -30.82
CA CYS A 30 -16.55 -13.25 -29.37
C CYS A 30 -16.69 -11.89 -28.67
N ASP A 31 -16.72 -10.81 -29.45
CA ASP A 31 -16.82 -9.41 -29.03
C ASP A 31 -15.75 -9.01 -28.00
N PHE A 32 -14.61 -9.71 -28.03
CA PHE A 32 -13.52 -9.47 -27.09
C PHE A 32 -12.70 -8.26 -27.52
N ASP A 33 -12.62 -7.28 -26.64
CA ASP A 33 -11.86 -6.05 -26.85
C ASP A 33 -10.38 -6.28 -26.50
N LEU A 34 -9.52 -6.28 -27.51
CA LEU A 34 -8.08 -6.44 -27.36
C LEU A 34 -7.40 -5.17 -26.84
N THR A 35 -8.08 -4.03 -26.84
CA THR A 35 -7.59 -2.78 -26.22
C THR A 35 -7.74 -2.78 -24.71
N PHE A 36 -8.46 -3.76 -24.15
CA PHE A 36 -8.71 -3.82 -22.72
C PHE A 36 -7.40 -4.05 -21.95
N ASN A 37 -6.81 -2.96 -21.47
CA ASN A 37 -5.66 -3.00 -20.58
C ASN A 37 -6.15 -3.11 -19.11
N PRO A 38 -6.05 -4.28 -18.46
CA PRO A 38 -6.45 -4.46 -17.07
C PRO A 38 -5.52 -3.71 -16.10
N LEU A 39 -4.29 -3.40 -16.51
CA LEU A 39 -3.33 -2.62 -15.75
C LEU A 39 -3.65 -1.12 -15.82
N GLY A 40 -4.01 -0.61 -16.99
CA GLY A 40 -4.22 0.83 -17.18
C GLY A 40 -2.97 1.67 -16.87
N GLU A 41 -3.14 2.99 -16.79
CA GLU A 41 -2.04 3.94 -16.53
C GLU A 41 -1.70 4.04 -15.03
N PRO A 42 -0.42 4.27 -14.68
CA PRO A 42 -0.06 4.59 -13.30
C PRO A 42 -0.71 5.93 -12.90
N LEU A 43 -1.19 6.04 -11.66
CA LEU A 43 -1.97 7.21 -11.18
C LEU A 43 -3.27 7.50 -11.97
N GLY A 44 -3.65 6.64 -12.90
CA GLY A 44 -4.88 6.79 -13.69
C GLY A 44 -6.12 6.29 -12.96
N GLU A 45 -7.26 6.23 -13.66
CA GLU A 45 -8.55 5.90 -13.04
C GLU A 45 -8.61 4.51 -12.40
N LYS A 46 -7.80 3.57 -12.92
CA LYS A 46 -7.69 2.19 -12.42
C LYS A 46 -6.62 2.03 -11.33
N SER A 47 -5.97 3.12 -10.92
CA SER A 47 -4.94 3.11 -9.88
C SER A 47 -5.55 3.02 -8.48
N PHE A 48 -4.75 2.51 -7.55
CA PHE A 48 -5.03 2.49 -6.13
C PHE A 48 -5.38 3.87 -5.58
N TYR A 49 -4.68 4.92 -6.02
CA TYR A 49 -4.90 6.29 -5.52
C TYR A 49 -6.31 6.79 -5.84
N THR A 50 -6.80 6.54 -7.06
CA THR A 50 -8.17 6.88 -7.44
C THR A 50 -9.20 6.06 -6.66
N PHE A 51 -8.93 4.77 -6.40
CA PHE A 51 -9.82 3.95 -5.58
C PHE A 51 -9.89 4.44 -4.15
N ARG A 52 -8.75 4.84 -3.57
CA ARG A 52 -8.64 5.39 -2.22
C ARG A 52 -9.37 6.72 -2.11
N GLU A 53 -9.16 7.62 -3.06
CA GLU A 53 -9.87 8.91 -3.13
C GLU A 53 -11.39 8.70 -3.22
N LYS A 54 -11.85 7.87 -4.17
CA LYS A 54 -13.28 7.53 -4.31
C LYS A 54 -13.84 6.94 -3.02
N TYR A 55 -13.08 6.13 -2.29
CA TYR A 55 -13.49 5.60 -1.00
C TYR A 55 -13.59 6.70 0.05
N TRP A 56 -12.58 7.56 0.20
CA TRP A 56 -12.57 8.66 1.15
C TRP A 56 -13.73 9.64 0.94
N LEU A 57 -14.10 9.92 -0.31
CA LEU A 57 -15.26 10.74 -0.65
C LEU A 57 -16.60 10.14 -0.20
N THR A 58 -16.65 8.83 0.08
CA THR A 58 -17.87 8.15 0.59
C THR A 58 -17.95 8.11 2.11
N LEU A 59 -16.90 8.56 2.80
CA LEU A 59 -16.82 8.59 4.25
C LEU A 59 -17.32 9.93 4.79
N SER A 60 -18.04 9.85 5.91
CA SER A 60 -18.34 10.99 6.75
C SER A 60 -17.09 11.42 7.55
N PRO A 61 -17.03 12.67 8.05
CA PRO A 61 -15.91 13.14 8.85
C PRO A 61 -15.60 12.25 10.07
N LEU A 62 -16.62 11.68 10.70
CA LEU A 62 -16.48 10.75 11.83
C LEU A 62 -15.80 9.44 11.41
N GLU A 63 -16.17 8.90 10.25
CA GLU A 63 -15.58 7.68 9.69
C GLU A 63 -14.12 7.91 9.29
N MET A 64 -13.78 9.12 8.80
CA MET A 64 -12.42 9.51 8.45
C MET A 64 -11.51 9.65 9.68
N GLU A 65 -12.01 10.18 10.79
CA GLU A 65 -11.23 10.33 12.04
C GLU A 65 -11.01 9.00 12.76
N ASN A 66 -11.91 8.03 12.58
CA ASN A 66 -11.88 6.75 13.29
C ASN A 66 -11.92 5.54 12.34
N PRO A 67 -10.98 5.43 11.39
CA PRO A 67 -11.04 4.43 10.32
C PRO A 67 -11.05 2.99 10.86
N ALA A 68 -10.39 2.75 12.00
CA ALA A 68 -10.32 1.44 12.65
C ALA A 68 -11.69 0.90 13.08
N ILE A 69 -12.65 1.77 13.43
CA ILE A 69 -13.99 1.37 13.89
C ILE A 69 -14.85 0.88 12.72
N PHE A 70 -14.62 1.43 11.52
CA PHE A 70 -15.45 1.20 10.34
C PHE A 70 -14.84 0.20 9.35
N GLN A 71 -13.75 -0.49 9.71
CA GLN A 71 -13.16 -1.57 8.92
C GLN A 71 -14.13 -2.76 8.69
N GLY A 72 -15.18 -2.90 9.50
CA GLY A 72 -16.21 -3.93 9.32
C GLY A 72 -17.27 -3.60 8.26
N ASP A 73 -17.35 -2.34 7.82
CA ASP A 73 -18.46 -1.83 7.02
C ASP A 73 -18.44 -2.34 5.57
N VAL A 74 -19.61 -2.38 4.94
CA VAL A 74 -19.81 -2.79 3.55
C VAL A 74 -19.01 -1.91 2.60
N LYS A 75 -18.91 -0.60 2.86
CA LYS A 75 -18.11 0.33 2.06
C LYS A 75 -16.63 -0.06 2.08
N PHE A 76 -16.08 -0.30 3.28
CA PHE A 76 -14.69 -0.71 3.45
C PHE A 76 -14.42 -2.07 2.81
N LYS A 77 -15.31 -3.05 2.97
CA LYS A 77 -15.19 -4.36 2.31
C LYS A 77 -15.15 -4.22 0.79
N LYS A 78 -16.02 -3.39 0.20
CA LYS A 78 -16.01 -3.10 -1.25
C LYS A 78 -14.72 -2.43 -1.69
N PHE A 79 -14.19 -1.50 -0.90
CA PHE A 79 -12.90 -0.88 -1.14
C PHE A 79 -11.77 -1.92 -1.13
N MET A 80 -11.68 -2.75 -0.08
CA MET A 80 -10.65 -3.78 0.04
C MET A 80 -10.70 -4.84 -1.06
N ILE A 81 -11.89 -5.18 -1.59
CA ILE A 81 -12.01 -6.06 -2.77
C ILE A 81 -11.33 -5.43 -3.99
N LYS A 82 -11.51 -4.12 -4.21
CA LYS A 82 -10.85 -3.41 -5.32
C LYS A 82 -9.34 -3.34 -5.11
N VAL A 83 -8.89 -3.06 -3.88
CA VAL A 83 -7.47 -3.04 -3.52
C VAL A 83 -6.82 -4.40 -3.78
N ARG A 84 -7.43 -5.50 -3.33
CA ARG A 84 -6.92 -6.87 -3.57
C ARG A 84 -6.90 -7.23 -5.06
N ARG A 85 -7.89 -6.79 -5.83
CA ARG A 85 -7.88 -7.00 -7.29
C ARG A 85 -6.72 -6.22 -7.95
N ARG A 86 -6.50 -4.98 -7.52
CA ARG A 86 -5.41 -4.14 -8.04
C ARG A 86 -4.05 -4.74 -7.69
N TYR A 87 -3.89 -5.21 -6.46
CA TYR A 87 -2.72 -5.96 -6.01
C TYR A 87 -2.37 -7.10 -6.96
N ASN A 88 -3.33 -7.99 -7.23
CA ASN A 88 -3.12 -9.13 -8.14
C ASN A 88 -2.76 -8.68 -9.56
N ASN A 89 -3.43 -7.65 -10.10
CA ASN A 89 -3.11 -7.12 -11.43
C ASN A 89 -1.67 -6.59 -11.51
N LEU A 90 -1.20 -5.89 -10.47
CA LEU A 90 0.18 -5.39 -10.42
C LEU A 90 1.19 -6.52 -10.29
N LEU A 91 0.89 -7.53 -9.45
CA LEU A 91 1.73 -8.74 -9.37
C LEU A 91 1.85 -9.43 -10.72
N ASP A 92 0.74 -9.67 -11.40
CA ASP A 92 0.74 -10.32 -12.71
C ASP A 92 1.50 -9.49 -13.75
N TYR A 93 1.42 -8.15 -13.69
CA TYR A 93 2.28 -7.27 -14.49
C TYR A 93 3.76 -7.46 -14.16
N PHE A 94 4.17 -7.43 -12.89
CA PHE A 94 5.57 -7.56 -12.49
C PHE A 94 6.17 -8.92 -12.88
N TYR A 95 5.35 -9.96 -12.97
CA TYR A 95 5.78 -11.28 -13.48
C TYR A 95 5.77 -11.41 -15.00
N SER A 96 5.24 -10.41 -15.72
CA SER A 96 5.28 -10.42 -17.18
C SER A 96 6.61 -9.90 -17.71
N GLU A 97 7.06 -10.45 -18.84
CA GLU A 97 8.26 -9.96 -19.54
C GLU A 97 8.15 -8.48 -19.94
N HIS A 98 6.92 -7.99 -20.16
CA HIS A 98 6.65 -6.58 -20.47
C HIS A 98 7.10 -5.62 -19.36
N SER A 99 7.08 -6.05 -18.09
CA SER A 99 7.50 -5.19 -16.98
C SER A 99 8.97 -4.81 -17.07
N LYS A 100 9.85 -5.72 -17.53
CA LYS A 100 11.31 -5.52 -17.49
C LYS A 100 11.78 -4.33 -18.33
N THR A 101 11.07 -4.02 -19.41
CA THR A 101 11.40 -2.94 -20.35
C THR A 101 10.55 -1.68 -20.17
N ASP A 102 9.58 -1.70 -19.25
CA ASP A 102 8.64 -0.60 -19.07
C ASP A 102 9.26 0.56 -18.28
N LYS A 103 9.15 1.76 -18.85
CA LYS A 103 9.62 3.01 -18.22
C LYS A 103 8.80 3.37 -16.98
N LEU A 104 7.53 2.96 -16.92
CA LEU A 104 6.61 3.27 -15.83
C LEU A 104 6.69 2.25 -14.69
N ARG A 105 7.52 1.21 -14.83
CA ARG A 105 7.72 0.14 -13.85
C ARG A 105 7.92 0.63 -12.42
N ALA A 106 8.69 1.71 -12.24
CA ALA A 106 8.94 2.28 -10.92
C ALA A 106 7.67 2.84 -10.25
N LEU A 107 6.78 3.46 -11.01
CA LEU A 107 5.52 4.00 -10.49
C LEU A 107 4.56 2.88 -10.08
N TYR A 108 4.49 1.81 -10.87
CA TYR A 108 3.71 0.62 -10.50
C TYR A 108 4.28 -0.08 -9.25
N LEU A 109 5.60 -0.01 -9.03
CA LEU A 109 6.24 -0.62 -7.86
C LEU A 109 5.88 0.17 -6.61
N GLN A 110 5.93 1.50 -6.70
CA GLN A 110 5.49 2.37 -5.61
C GLN A 110 4.02 2.13 -5.26
N GLU A 111 3.15 2.03 -6.28
CA GLU A 111 1.74 1.72 -6.08
C GLU A 111 1.55 0.35 -5.39
N LEU A 112 2.33 -0.66 -5.79
CA LEU A 112 2.28 -1.99 -5.18
C LEU A 112 2.68 -1.95 -3.70
N VAL A 113 3.74 -1.20 -3.36
CA VAL A 113 4.17 -0.99 -1.97
C VAL A 113 3.06 -0.31 -1.16
N ASP A 114 2.47 0.76 -1.67
CA ASP A 114 1.39 1.49 -1.00
C ASP A 114 0.16 0.60 -0.76
N ILE A 115 -0.18 -0.26 -1.71
CA ILE A 115 -1.26 -1.25 -1.56
C ILE A 115 -0.95 -2.24 -0.46
N VAL A 116 0.27 -2.77 -0.39
CA VAL A 116 0.65 -3.71 0.66
C VAL A 116 0.56 -3.06 2.04
N ILE A 117 1.03 -1.82 2.18
CA ILE A 117 0.91 -1.05 3.42
C ILE A 117 -0.57 -0.86 3.79
N GLU A 118 -1.43 -0.49 2.83
CA GLU A 118 -2.87 -0.35 3.06
C GLU A 118 -3.52 -1.66 3.53
N MET A 119 -3.14 -2.79 2.92
CA MET A 119 -3.63 -4.12 3.30
C MET A 119 -3.19 -4.50 4.72
N MET A 120 -1.94 -4.21 5.09
CA MET A 120 -1.44 -4.43 6.45
C MET A 120 -2.17 -3.56 7.47
N ASN A 121 -2.36 -2.27 7.19
CA ASN A 121 -3.11 -1.35 8.05
C ASN A 121 -4.59 -1.75 8.21
N SER A 122 -5.12 -2.43 7.20
CA SER A 122 -6.48 -2.98 7.18
C SER A 122 -6.63 -4.33 7.89
N GLY A 123 -5.56 -4.84 8.52
CA GLY A 123 -5.58 -6.09 9.27
C GLY A 123 -5.44 -7.37 8.43
N VAL A 124 -5.03 -7.25 7.16
CA VAL A 124 -4.72 -8.44 6.35
C VAL A 124 -3.41 -9.05 6.83
N SER A 125 -3.40 -10.36 7.05
CA SER A 125 -2.21 -11.06 7.53
C SER A 125 -1.08 -11.04 6.50
N GLU A 126 0.17 -10.92 6.95
CA GLU A 126 1.34 -11.00 6.06
C GLU A 126 1.35 -12.31 5.25
N GLN A 127 0.93 -13.42 5.88
CA GLN A 127 0.85 -14.72 5.20
C GLN A 127 -0.09 -14.67 3.99
N GLU A 128 -1.26 -14.03 4.12
CA GLU A 128 -2.21 -13.87 3.03
C GLU A 128 -1.67 -12.97 1.92
N ILE A 129 -0.98 -11.89 2.28
CA ILE A 129 -0.35 -10.98 1.32
C ILE A 129 0.71 -11.74 0.50
N TRP A 130 1.58 -12.51 1.16
CA TRP A 130 2.72 -13.18 0.52
C TRP A 130 2.42 -14.55 -0.07
N GLN A 131 1.23 -15.12 0.17
CA GLN A 131 0.83 -16.42 -0.38
C GLN A 131 1.02 -16.52 -1.91
N PRO A 132 0.66 -15.51 -2.73
CA PRO A 132 0.84 -15.58 -4.18
C PRO A 132 2.31 -15.68 -4.62
N TYR A 133 3.24 -15.12 -3.85
CA TYR A 133 4.68 -15.20 -4.10
C TYR A 133 5.23 -16.60 -3.81
N THR A 134 4.72 -17.23 -2.74
CA THR A 134 5.19 -18.55 -2.30
C THR A 134 4.73 -19.66 -3.24
N GLN A 135 3.52 -19.53 -3.80
CA GLN A 135 2.93 -20.55 -4.67
C GLN A 135 3.45 -20.55 -6.11
N LYS A 136 3.83 -19.38 -6.63
CA LYS A 136 4.32 -19.26 -8.01
C LYS A 136 5.81 -19.64 -8.17
N GLY A 137 6.49 -20.12 -7.10
CA GLY A 137 7.86 -20.64 -7.19
C GLY A 137 8.87 -19.63 -7.73
N ILE A 138 8.78 -18.38 -7.25
CA ILE A 138 9.34 -17.22 -7.92
C ILE A 138 10.82 -17.04 -7.54
N GLU A 139 11.71 -17.11 -8.54
CA GLU A 139 13.15 -16.85 -8.38
C GLU A 139 13.49 -15.35 -8.27
N GLU A 140 12.55 -14.44 -8.52
CA GLU A 140 12.70 -13.01 -8.24
C GLU A 140 12.57 -12.69 -6.75
N VAL A 141 13.52 -13.20 -5.97
CA VAL A 141 13.80 -12.81 -4.59
C VAL A 141 13.87 -11.27 -4.46
N SER A 142 14.29 -10.58 -5.54
CA SER A 142 14.47 -9.12 -5.59
C SER A 142 13.19 -8.28 -5.48
N LEU A 143 12.04 -8.71 -6.01
CA LEU A 143 10.80 -7.92 -5.92
C LEU A 143 10.24 -7.99 -4.50
N TYR A 144 10.22 -9.20 -3.95
CA TYR A 144 9.82 -9.46 -2.56
C TYR A 144 10.71 -8.70 -1.57
N GLU A 145 12.03 -8.76 -1.73
CA GLU A 145 12.98 -8.02 -0.91
C GLU A 145 12.78 -6.51 -1.02
N ARG A 146 12.62 -5.96 -2.24
CA ARG A 146 12.35 -4.53 -2.44
C ARG A 146 11.07 -4.04 -1.77
N ILE A 147 10.00 -4.83 -1.86
CA ILE A 147 8.74 -4.47 -1.22
C ILE A 147 8.88 -4.58 0.29
N LYS A 148 9.55 -5.62 0.81
CA LYS A 148 9.83 -5.76 2.25
C LYS A 148 10.67 -4.62 2.80
N GLU A 149 11.73 -4.22 2.09
CA GLU A 149 12.60 -3.12 2.46
C GLU A 149 11.79 -1.82 2.56
N ALA A 150 11.01 -1.50 1.52
CA ALA A 150 10.15 -0.31 1.52
C ALA A 150 9.10 -0.31 2.64
N ILE A 151 8.54 -1.48 2.99
CA ILE A 151 7.62 -1.62 4.13
C ILE A 151 8.37 -1.41 5.45
N SER A 152 9.58 -1.96 5.60
CA SER A 152 10.37 -1.82 6.82
C SER A 152 10.73 -0.36 7.10
N GLU A 153 11.14 0.39 6.08
CA GLU A 153 11.38 1.84 6.18
C GLU A 153 10.11 2.59 6.61
N THR A 154 8.96 2.27 6.02
CA THR A 154 7.68 2.89 6.38
C THR A 154 7.28 2.59 7.82
N ARG A 155 7.53 1.37 8.31
CA ARG A 155 7.24 0.96 9.68
C ARG A 155 8.14 1.66 10.70
N GLU A 156 9.42 1.86 10.37
CA GLU A 156 10.34 2.63 11.22
C GLU A 156 9.95 4.09 11.32
N LEU A 157 9.50 4.70 10.21
CA LEU A 157 8.99 6.06 10.18
C LEU A 157 7.71 6.22 11.02
N ASN A 158 6.78 5.26 10.93
CA ASN A 158 5.56 5.26 11.74
C ASN A 158 5.81 5.05 13.24
N ASN A 159 6.77 4.18 13.61
CA ASN A 159 7.13 4.02 15.02
C ASN A 159 7.75 5.30 15.60
N LYS A 160 8.60 6.01 14.83
CA LYS A 160 9.14 7.30 15.26
C LYS A 160 8.04 8.36 15.41
N SER A 161 7.12 8.46 14.45
CA SER A 161 6.04 9.46 14.48
C SER A 161 4.98 9.17 15.56
N GLN A 162 4.72 7.91 15.91
CA GLN A 162 3.84 7.54 17.03
C GLN A 162 4.44 7.92 18.39
N ILE A 163 5.75 7.74 18.56
CA ILE A 163 6.44 8.16 19.80
C ILE A 163 6.44 9.70 19.91
N GLU A 164 6.71 10.40 18.81
CA GLU A 164 6.67 11.86 18.78
C GLU A 164 5.24 12.40 19.02
N SER A 165 4.22 11.82 18.40
CA SER A 165 2.82 12.27 18.56
C SER A 165 2.22 11.96 19.94
N PHE A 166 2.68 10.91 20.62
CA PHE A 166 2.34 10.67 22.03
C PHE A 166 2.96 11.73 22.95
N LEU A 167 4.21 12.14 22.68
CA LEU A 167 4.91 13.18 23.45
C LEU A 167 4.34 14.59 23.18
N ASP A 168 3.86 14.84 21.97
CA ASP A 168 3.25 16.11 21.55
C ASP A 168 1.71 16.10 21.61
N TYR A 169 1.09 15.07 22.19
CA TYR A 169 -0.37 15.01 22.31
C TYR A 169 -0.86 16.19 23.15
N LYS A 170 -1.54 17.13 22.48
CA LYS A 170 -2.01 18.39 23.04
C LYS A 170 -3.32 18.14 23.78
N MET A 171 -3.24 17.68 25.03
CA MET A 171 -4.42 17.54 25.87
C MET A 171 -4.92 18.95 26.25
N MET A 172 -6.07 19.34 25.70
CA MET A 172 -6.83 20.55 26.05
C MET A 172 -6.04 21.87 25.99
N GLY A 173 -5.90 22.40 24.76
CA GLY A 173 -5.70 23.83 24.50
C GLY A 173 -4.29 24.41 24.70
N PHE A 174 -3.56 24.11 25.79
CA PHE A 174 -2.35 24.86 26.12
C PHE A 174 -1.19 24.06 26.74
N PHE A 175 -1.38 22.81 27.18
CA PHE A 175 -0.34 22.05 27.89
C PHE A 175 0.13 20.81 27.10
N LYS A 176 1.42 20.73 26.79
CA LYS A 176 2.05 19.52 26.24
C LYS A 176 2.24 18.47 27.33
N VAL A 177 1.91 17.21 27.06
CA VAL A 177 2.05 16.07 28.00
C VAL A 177 3.50 15.88 28.47
N SER A 178 4.48 16.27 27.65
CA SER A 178 5.90 16.30 28.02
C SER A 178 6.17 17.07 29.31
N TYR A 179 5.51 18.21 29.54
CA TYR A 179 5.68 19.00 30.77
C TYR A 179 5.15 18.29 32.02
N LEU A 180 4.11 17.46 31.91
CA LEU A 180 3.60 16.66 33.03
C LEU A 180 4.58 15.56 33.41
N LEU A 181 5.17 14.89 32.42
CA LEU A 181 6.17 13.84 32.67
C LEU A 181 7.45 14.41 33.31
N TYR A 182 7.94 15.55 32.82
CA TYR A 182 9.05 16.26 33.47
C TYR A 182 8.71 16.73 34.89
N GLY A 183 7.47 17.18 35.11
CA GLY A 183 6.98 17.54 36.44
C GLY A 183 6.99 16.37 37.42
N MET A 184 6.48 15.20 37.02
CA MET A 184 6.50 14.00 37.87
C MET A 184 7.94 13.55 38.18
N LEU A 185 8.82 13.55 37.19
CA LEU A 185 10.23 13.19 37.39
C LEU A 185 10.93 14.17 38.36
N GLY A 186 10.62 15.46 38.27
CA GLY A 186 11.12 16.47 39.20
C GLY A 186 10.67 16.21 40.64
N VAL A 187 9.39 15.86 40.85
CA VAL A 187 8.86 15.55 42.18
C VAL A 187 9.51 14.29 42.76
N ILE A 188 9.69 13.24 41.95
CA ILE A 188 10.37 11.99 42.35
C ILE A 188 11.82 12.28 42.75
N PHE A 189 12.51 13.14 41.99
CA PHE A 189 13.89 13.54 42.30
C PHE A 189 13.98 14.32 43.61
N ILE A 190 13.05 15.25 43.87
CA ILE A 190 13.01 16.02 45.13
C ILE A 190 12.69 15.09 46.31
N MET A 191 11.74 14.17 46.16
CA MET A 191 11.42 13.18 47.21
C MET A 191 12.61 12.24 47.48
N GLY A 192 13.28 11.77 46.43
CA GLY A 192 14.46 10.91 46.57
C GLY A 192 15.61 11.60 47.29
N THR A 193 15.89 12.86 46.94
CA THR A 193 16.95 13.66 47.59
C THR A 193 16.61 14.02 49.04
N THR A 194 15.36 14.37 49.33
CA THR A 194 14.93 14.63 50.73
C THR A 194 14.95 13.37 51.59
N LEU A 195 14.55 12.22 51.07
CA LEU A 195 14.67 10.93 51.77
C LEU A 195 16.14 10.53 51.98
N ALA A 196 17.01 10.77 51.01
CA ALA A 196 18.44 10.52 51.15
C ALA A 196 19.10 11.44 52.20
N LEU A 197 18.74 12.73 52.22
CA LEU A 197 19.27 13.67 53.22
C LEU A 197 18.77 13.36 54.62
N THR A 198 17.48 13.07 54.78
CA THR A 198 16.90 12.71 56.09
C THR A 198 17.44 11.40 56.63
N SER A 199 17.72 10.41 55.76
CA SER A 199 18.38 9.18 56.20
C SER A 199 19.85 9.40 56.57
N TYR A 200 20.57 10.25 55.84
CA TYR A 200 21.96 10.62 56.17
C TYR A 200 22.08 11.34 57.52
N PHE A 201 21.22 12.33 57.79
CA PHE A 201 21.22 13.04 59.08
C PHE A 201 20.79 12.19 60.28
N ARG A 202 20.07 11.09 60.04
CA ARG A 202 19.64 10.16 61.10
C ARG A 202 20.68 9.07 61.38
N ALA A 203 21.65 8.89 60.49
CA ALA A 203 22.73 7.92 60.60
C ALA A 203 24.01 8.50 61.24
N ILE A 204 24.09 9.84 61.36
CA ILE A 204 25.08 10.60 62.14
C ILE A 204 24.55 10.79 63.55
#